data_AF-A0A7S3AM18-F1
#
_entry.id   AF-A0A7S3AM18-F1
#
_cell.length_a   1.000
_cell.length_b   1.000
_cell.length_c   1.000
_cell.angle_alpha   90.00
_cell.angle_beta   90.00
_cell.angle_gamma   90.00
#
_symmetry.space_group_name_H-M   'P 1'
#
loop_
_entity.id
_entity.type
_entity.pdbx_description
1 polymer ?
#
loop_
_entity_poly.entity_id
_entity_poly.type
_entity_poly.pdbx_seq_one_letter_code
_entity_poly.pdbx_strand_id
1 'polypeptide(L)'
;SMTQKEAGVIAEIASEEALARHLNVWIDGSLQNADWWSAELQRLRRTHPHRLAIIHITASWARVQEREAKRGALTGRRIPLNVLRSVYAQVPPAVARLRSLVDECIEIDNSQRQPRLRSASDVRAFLRLNREVRRTRQLSARSGRNGAHAAVSETLEQWLPG
;
A
#
# COMPACT_ATOMS: atom_id res chain seq x y z
N SER A 1 -12.94 -2.71 17.14
CA SER A 1 -12.68 -2.24 18.52
C SER A 1 -12.28 -0.77 18.49
N MET A 2 -12.23 -0.07 19.63
CA MET A 2 -11.74 1.31 19.70
C MET A 2 -10.31 1.43 19.18
N THR A 3 -9.43 0.50 19.58
CA THR A 3 -8.04 0.40 19.14
C THR A 3 -7.88 0.31 17.61
N GLN A 4 -8.80 -0.34 16.90
CA GLN A 4 -8.76 -0.39 15.44
C GLN A 4 -9.05 0.97 14.80
N LYS A 5 -9.95 1.76 15.41
CA LYS A 5 -10.26 3.12 14.93
C LYS A 5 -9.09 4.06 15.19
N GLU A 6 -8.51 4.00 16.39
CA GLU A 6 -7.32 4.79 16.77
C GLU A 6 -6.13 4.51 15.85
N ALA A 7 -5.82 3.23 15.61
CA ALA A 7 -4.75 2.84 14.68
C ALA A 7 -5.02 3.33 13.24
N GLY A 8 -6.28 3.33 12.80
CA GLY A 8 -6.67 3.90 11.50
C GLY A 8 -6.39 5.40 11.42
N VAL A 9 -6.82 6.16 12.43
CA VAL A 9 -6.58 7.62 12.50
C VAL A 9 -5.08 7.94 12.52
N ILE A 10 -4.28 7.18 13.27
CA ILE A 10 -2.82 7.38 13.30
C ILE A 10 -2.22 7.17 11.91
N ALA A 11 -2.64 6.10 11.20
CA ALA A 11 -2.16 5.82 9.85
C ALA A 11 -2.55 6.93 8.85
N GLU A 12 -3.77 7.47 8.98
CA GLU A 12 -4.25 8.59 8.14
C GLU A 12 -3.43 9.86 8.38
N ILE A 13 -3.23 10.26 9.65
CA ILE A 13 -2.43 11.45 9.99
C ILE A 13 -0.99 11.31 9.50
N ALA A 14 -0.36 10.16 9.74
CA ALA A 14 1.02 9.91 9.30
C ALA A 14 1.14 9.95 7.77
N SER A 15 0.15 9.41 7.06
CA SER A 15 0.12 9.42 5.60
C SER A 15 -0.06 10.84 5.05
N GLU A 16 -0.98 11.63 5.61
CA GLU A 16 -1.23 13.00 5.18
C GLU A 16 -0.01 13.91 5.43
N GLU A 17 0.67 13.78 6.57
CA GLU A 17 1.91 14.51 6.86
C GLU A 17 3.05 14.12 5.91
N ALA A 18 3.20 12.83 5.61
CA ALA A 18 4.20 12.35 4.65
C ALA A 18 3.93 12.88 3.23
N LEU A 19 2.66 12.88 2.80
CA LEU A 19 2.24 13.46 1.52
C LEU A 19 2.47 14.98 1.49
N ALA A 20 2.14 15.71 2.55
CA ALA A 20 2.41 17.15 2.65
C ALA A 20 3.91 17.48 2.54
N ARG A 21 4.78 16.57 2.97
CA ARG A 21 6.25 16.67 2.81
C ARG A 21 6.78 16.13 1.47
N HIS A 22 5.89 15.78 0.55
CA HIS A 22 6.22 15.21 -0.77
C HIS A 22 7.03 13.90 -0.69
N LEU A 23 6.79 13.09 0.34
CA LEU A 23 7.39 11.77 0.47
C LEU A 23 6.60 10.72 -0.32
N ASN A 24 7.29 9.67 -0.76
CA ASN A 24 6.62 8.51 -1.33
C ASN A 24 5.91 7.72 -0.22
N VAL A 25 4.60 7.53 -0.35
CA VAL A 25 3.77 6.82 0.65
C VAL A 25 3.23 5.52 0.06
N TRP A 26 3.24 4.48 0.89
CA TRP A 26 2.60 3.19 0.61
C TRP A 26 1.43 3.00 1.57
N ILE A 27 0.23 2.80 1.01
CA ILE A 27 -0.98 2.53 1.78
C ILE A 27 -1.37 1.07 1.54
N ASP A 28 -1.32 0.26 2.59
CA ASP A 28 -1.73 -1.15 2.54
C ASP A 28 -3.22 -1.28 2.86
N GLY A 29 -3.97 -1.98 2.00
CA GLY A 29 -5.41 -2.13 2.12
C GLY A 29 -5.99 -3.09 1.09
N SER A 30 -7.19 -3.61 1.35
CA SER A 30 -7.80 -4.61 0.46
C SER A 30 -8.36 -4.02 -0.84
N LEU A 31 -8.54 -2.71 -0.96
CA LEU A 31 -9.21 -2.03 -2.08
C LEU A 31 -10.64 -2.53 -2.40
N GLN A 32 -11.30 -3.27 -1.48
CA GLN A 32 -12.60 -3.89 -1.74
C GLN A 32 -13.75 -2.88 -1.97
N ASN A 33 -13.67 -1.68 -1.38
CA ASN A 33 -14.68 -0.64 -1.52
C ASN A 33 -14.25 0.39 -2.58
N ALA A 34 -14.59 0.13 -3.83
CA ALA A 34 -14.22 1.01 -4.94
C ALA A 34 -14.82 2.41 -4.84
N ASP A 35 -15.98 2.60 -4.23
CA ASP A 35 -16.61 3.93 -4.14
C ASP A 35 -15.84 4.83 -3.18
N TRP A 36 -15.48 4.29 -2.01
CA TRP A 36 -14.63 4.99 -1.04
C TRP A 36 -13.26 5.32 -1.64
N TRP A 37 -12.60 4.33 -2.28
CA TRP A 37 -11.30 4.55 -2.91
C TRP A 37 -11.36 5.51 -4.10
N SER A 38 -12.47 5.56 -4.83
CA SER A 38 -12.63 6.52 -5.92
C SER A 38 -12.63 7.95 -5.38
N ALA A 39 -13.41 8.20 -4.32
CA ALA A 39 -13.44 9.50 -3.65
C ALA A 39 -12.07 9.88 -3.09
N GLU A 40 -11.39 8.91 -2.45
CA GLU A 40 -10.07 9.16 -1.86
C GLU A 40 -8.99 9.43 -2.92
N LEU A 41 -8.93 8.65 -4.00
CA LEU A 41 -7.98 8.91 -5.09
C LEU A 41 -8.22 10.27 -5.75
N GLN A 42 -9.48 10.68 -5.91
CA GLN A 42 -9.81 12.01 -6.43
C GLN A 42 -9.38 13.13 -5.47
N ARG A 43 -9.59 12.94 -4.15
CA ARG A 43 -9.10 13.86 -3.12
C ARG A 43 -7.58 13.98 -3.20
N LEU A 44 -6.87 12.86 -3.18
CA LEU A 44 -5.40 12.83 -3.25
C LEU A 44 -4.90 13.53 -4.50
N ARG A 45 -5.51 13.27 -5.66
CA ARG A 45 -5.14 13.92 -6.93
C ARG A 45 -5.27 15.44 -6.90
N ARG A 46 -6.31 15.96 -6.23
CA ARG A 46 -6.57 17.40 -6.11
C ARG A 46 -5.67 18.07 -5.07
N THR A 47 -5.38 17.39 -3.97
CA THR A 47 -4.66 17.98 -2.83
C THR A 47 -3.15 17.88 -2.99
N HIS A 48 -2.67 16.80 -3.63
CA HIS A 48 -1.26 16.44 -3.60
C HIS A 48 -0.73 16.24 -5.03
N PRO A 49 0.46 16.78 -5.38
CA PRO A 49 1.03 16.67 -6.73
C PRO A 49 1.65 15.29 -7.02
N HIS A 50 1.21 14.26 -6.31
CA HIS A 50 1.80 12.92 -6.37
C HIS A 50 1.27 12.13 -7.56
N ARG A 51 2.11 11.21 -8.03
CA ARG A 51 1.65 10.13 -8.90
C ARG A 51 0.98 9.06 -8.07
N LEU A 52 -0.15 8.54 -8.54
CA LEU A 52 -0.93 7.51 -7.88
C LEU A 52 -0.73 6.18 -8.62
N ALA A 53 -0.49 5.11 -7.87
CA ALA A 53 -0.33 3.77 -8.42
C ALA A 53 -1.08 2.74 -7.58
N ILE A 54 -1.68 1.75 -8.25
CA ILE A 54 -2.22 0.55 -7.61
C ILE A 54 -1.26 -0.61 -7.87
N ILE A 55 -0.89 -1.33 -6.82
CA ILE A 55 -0.21 -2.61 -6.92
C ILE A 55 -1.18 -3.70 -6.48
N HIS A 56 -1.76 -4.38 -7.46
CA HIS A 56 -2.75 -5.43 -7.23
C HIS A 56 -2.05 -6.79 -7.14
N ILE A 57 -1.93 -7.30 -5.91
CA ILE A 57 -1.39 -8.63 -5.66
C ILE A 57 -2.51 -9.66 -5.79
N THR A 58 -2.35 -10.57 -6.73
CA THR A 58 -3.26 -11.68 -7.00
C THR A 58 -2.63 -13.00 -6.57
N ALA A 59 -3.45 -14.01 -6.29
CA ALA A 59 -3.00 -15.39 -6.09
C ALA A 59 -4.18 -16.34 -6.36
N SER A 60 -3.91 -17.62 -6.58
CA SER A 60 -4.97 -18.62 -6.68
C SER A 60 -5.70 -18.76 -5.34
N TRP A 61 -6.99 -19.09 -5.38
CA TRP A 61 -7.81 -19.28 -4.18
C TRP A 61 -7.20 -20.30 -3.21
N ALA A 62 -6.72 -21.44 -3.72
CA ALA A 62 -6.05 -22.45 -2.92
C ALA A 62 -4.82 -21.89 -2.19
N ARG A 63 -4.01 -21.05 -2.87
CA ARG A 63 -2.84 -20.41 -2.28
C ARG A 63 -3.21 -19.37 -1.23
N VAL A 64 -4.30 -18.64 -1.42
CA VAL A 64 -4.84 -17.70 -0.43
C VAL A 64 -5.28 -18.45 0.83
N GLN A 65 -6.03 -19.53 0.68
CA GLN A 65 -6.46 -20.38 1.80
C GLN A 65 -5.26 -20.97 2.56
N GLU A 66 -4.29 -21.53 1.84
CA GLU A 66 -3.07 -22.11 2.43
C GLU A 66 -2.31 -21.06 3.27
N ARG A 67 -2.13 -19.85 2.73
CA ARG A 67 -1.42 -18.76 3.43
C ARG A 67 -2.20 -18.24 4.64
N GLU A 68 -3.52 -18.10 4.53
CA GLU A 68 -4.36 -17.72 5.65
C GLU A 68 -4.27 -18.77 6.77
N ALA A 69 -4.41 -20.05 6.42
CA ALA A 69 -4.33 -21.15 7.37
C ALA A 69 -2.97 -21.19 8.08
N LYS A 70 -1.88 -21.09 7.31
CA LYS A 70 -0.51 -21.03 7.84
C LYS A 70 -0.31 -19.83 8.76
N ARG A 71 -0.71 -18.63 8.34
CA ARG A 71 -0.56 -17.40 9.14
C ARG A 71 -1.39 -17.49 10.42
N GLY A 72 -2.61 -17.98 10.36
CA GLY A 72 -3.45 -18.06 11.53
C GLY A 72 -3.04 -19.18 12.49
N ALA A 73 -2.41 -20.25 12.00
CA ALA A 73 -1.75 -21.23 12.88
C ALA A 73 -0.56 -20.61 13.63
N LEU A 74 0.22 -19.75 12.98
CA LEU A 74 1.38 -19.08 13.59
C LEU A 74 1.02 -17.93 14.53
N THR A 75 -0.02 -17.17 14.20
CA THR A 75 -0.34 -15.89 14.88
C THR A 75 -1.62 -15.94 15.73
N GLY A 76 -2.39 -17.02 15.65
CA GLY A 76 -3.73 -17.12 16.24
C GLY A 76 -4.81 -16.29 15.53
N ARG A 77 -4.45 -15.49 14.51
CA ARG A 77 -5.38 -14.60 13.79
C ARG A 77 -5.92 -15.28 12.53
N ARG A 78 -7.13 -15.84 12.62
CA ARG A 78 -7.85 -16.43 11.49
C ARG A 78 -8.88 -15.47 10.90
N ILE A 79 -9.04 -15.51 9.58
CA ILE A 79 -10.11 -14.81 8.87
C ILE A 79 -11.23 -15.83 8.59
N PRO A 80 -12.49 -15.54 8.96
CA PRO A 80 -13.61 -16.40 8.59
C PRO A 80 -13.67 -16.66 7.08
N LEU A 81 -13.88 -17.91 6.67
CA LEU A 81 -13.79 -18.32 5.26
C LEU A 81 -14.74 -17.53 4.34
N ASN A 82 -15.95 -17.24 4.81
CA ASN A 82 -16.94 -16.43 4.11
C ASN A 82 -16.44 -15.00 3.86
N VAL A 83 -15.79 -14.39 4.85
CA VAL A 83 -15.17 -13.05 4.72
C VAL A 83 -14.02 -13.11 3.73
N LEU A 84 -13.12 -14.09 3.86
CA LEU A 84 -11.99 -14.26 2.95
C LEU A 84 -12.44 -14.43 1.49
N ARG A 85 -13.48 -15.25 1.26
CA ARG A 85 -14.06 -15.48 -0.06
C ARG A 85 -14.72 -14.24 -0.63
N SER A 86 -15.42 -13.48 0.22
CA SER A 86 -16.05 -12.21 -0.14
C SER A 86 -15.00 -11.20 -0.63
N VAL A 87 -13.91 -11.01 0.13
CA VAL A 87 -12.81 -10.12 -0.28
C VAL A 87 -12.18 -10.61 -1.58
N TYR A 88 -11.86 -11.91 -1.69
CA TYR A 88 -11.27 -12.48 -2.89
C TYR A 88 -12.10 -12.22 -4.16
N ALA A 89 -13.42 -12.24 -4.06
CA ALA A 89 -14.32 -11.97 -5.17
C ALA A 89 -14.49 -10.47 -5.49
N GLN A 90 -14.45 -9.60 -4.48
CA GLN A 90 -14.74 -8.17 -4.63
C GLN A 90 -13.55 -7.34 -5.12
N VAL A 91 -12.32 -7.72 -4.78
CA VAL A 91 -11.14 -6.90 -5.07
C VAL A 91 -10.86 -6.77 -6.58
N PRO A 92 -10.88 -7.83 -7.41
CA PRO A 92 -10.62 -7.70 -8.84
C PRO A 92 -11.55 -6.70 -9.57
N PRO A 93 -12.89 -6.76 -9.44
CA PRO A 93 -13.76 -5.77 -10.06
C PRO A 93 -13.60 -4.38 -9.46
N ALA A 94 -13.30 -4.25 -8.16
CA ALA A 94 -13.02 -2.95 -7.55
C ALA A 94 -11.75 -2.31 -8.15
N VAL A 95 -10.65 -3.05 -8.26
CA VAL A 95 -9.41 -2.59 -8.90
C VAL A 95 -9.64 -2.22 -10.36
N ALA A 96 -10.44 -3.00 -11.11
CA ALA A 96 -10.78 -2.70 -12.49
C ALA A 96 -11.47 -1.32 -12.63
N ARG A 97 -12.38 -0.99 -11.72
CA ARG A 97 -13.05 0.33 -11.67
C ARG A 97 -12.07 1.46 -11.33
N LEU A 98 -11.15 1.23 -10.39
CA LEU A 98 -10.20 2.24 -9.92
C LEU A 98 -9.05 2.49 -10.91
N ARG A 99 -8.82 1.59 -11.85
CA ARG A 99 -7.68 1.62 -12.78
C ARG A 99 -7.56 2.93 -13.56
N SER A 100 -8.67 3.57 -13.92
CA SER A 100 -8.68 4.83 -14.67
C SER A 100 -8.39 6.06 -13.80
N LEU A 101 -8.38 5.93 -12.48
CA LEU A 101 -8.16 7.03 -11.54
C LEU A 101 -6.68 7.17 -11.12
N VAL A 102 -5.84 6.19 -11.49
CA VAL A 102 -4.42 6.13 -11.15
C VAL A 102 -3.53 6.20 -12.38
N ASP A 103 -2.27 6.58 -12.20
CA ASP A 103 -1.31 6.71 -13.30
C ASP A 103 -0.72 5.37 -13.72
N GLU A 104 -0.65 4.44 -12.77
CA GLU A 104 -0.14 3.10 -12.98
C GLU A 104 -1.01 2.08 -12.24
N CYS A 105 -1.31 0.96 -12.88
CA CYS A 105 -1.89 -0.20 -12.22
C CYS A 105 -1.05 -1.41 -12.60
N ILE A 106 -0.45 -2.04 -11.59
CA ILE A 106 0.51 -3.13 -11.74
C ILE A 106 -0.10 -4.38 -11.12
N GLU A 107 -0.29 -5.41 -11.93
CA GLU A 107 -0.75 -6.72 -11.44
C GLU A 107 0.43 -7.68 -11.22
N ILE A 108 0.46 -8.27 -10.03
CA ILE A 108 1.47 -9.25 -9.64
C ILE A 108 0.74 -10.54 -9.28
N ASP A 109 1.05 -11.63 -9.98
CA ASP A 109 0.65 -12.98 -9.62
C ASP A 109 1.61 -13.56 -8.58
N ASN A 110 1.08 -13.84 -7.41
CA ASN A 110 1.76 -14.44 -6.27
C ASN A 110 1.22 -15.85 -5.97
N SER A 111 0.70 -16.55 -6.98
CA SER A 111 0.26 -17.95 -6.86
C SER A 111 1.43 -18.91 -6.68
N GLN A 112 2.57 -18.61 -7.30
CA GLN A 112 3.78 -19.45 -7.27
C GLN A 112 4.74 -19.04 -6.14
N ARG A 113 5.86 -19.76 -6.00
CA ARG A 113 6.91 -19.43 -5.02
C ARG A 113 7.53 -18.06 -5.28
N GLN A 114 7.70 -17.69 -6.55
CA GLN A 114 8.21 -16.38 -6.95
C GLN A 114 7.06 -15.55 -7.54
N PRO A 115 6.84 -14.32 -7.05
CA PRO A 115 5.89 -13.40 -7.65
C PRO A 115 6.25 -13.08 -9.10
N ARG A 116 5.24 -12.93 -9.96
CA ARG A 116 5.41 -12.63 -11.38
C ARG A 116 4.53 -11.47 -11.78
N LEU A 117 5.08 -10.57 -12.60
CA LEU A 117 4.27 -9.56 -13.28
C LEU A 117 3.43 -10.27 -14.35
N ARG A 118 2.14 -9.91 -14.46
CA ARG A 118 1.21 -10.65 -15.33
C ARG A 118 1.36 -10.33 -16.82
N SER A 119 1.81 -9.12 -17.14
CA SER A 119 1.88 -8.63 -18.51
C SER A 119 3.11 -7.77 -18.77
N ALA A 120 3.44 -7.57 -20.05
CA ALA A 120 4.49 -6.64 -20.44
C ALA A 120 4.16 -5.18 -20.03
N SER A 121 2.88 -4.82 -19.94
CA SER A 121 2.44 -3.54 -19.38
C SER A 121 2.81 -3.40 -17.92
N ASP A 122 2.63 -4.46 -17.12
CA ASP A 122 3.01 -4.45 -15.70
C ASP A 122 4.52 -4.28 -15.52
N VAL A 123 5.33 -4.92 -16.37
CA VAL A 123 6.79 -4.71 -16.40
C VAL A 123 7.15 -3.26 -16.67
N ARG A 124 6.55 -2.64 -17.70
CA ARG A 124 6.83 -1.24 -18.02
C ARG A 124 6.40 -0.30 -16.91
N ALA A 125 5.22 -0.51 -16.33
CA ALA A 125 4.70 0.27 -15.21
C ALA A 125 5.60 0.13 -13.96
N PHE A 126 6.02 -1.08 -13.63
CA PHE A 126 6.96 -1.36 -12.54
C PHE A 126 8.32 -0.67 -12.75
N LEU A 127 8.87 -0.70 -13.96
CA LEU A 127 10.11 0.00 -14.28
C LEU A 127 9.97 1.53 -14.24
N ARG A 128 8.80 2.09 -14.59
CA ARG A 128 8.51 3.52 -14.41
C ARG A 128 8.44 3.88 -12.93
N LEU A 129 7.71 3.11 -12.13
CA LEU A 129 7.60 3.30 -10.68
C LEU A 129 8.99 3.28 -10.01
N ASN A 130 9.82 2.29 -10.32
CA ASN A 130 11.18 2.19 -9.77
C ASN A 130 12.06 3.38 -10.13
N ARG A 131 11.95 3.91 -11.34
CA ARG A 131 12.70 5.11 -11.75
C ARG A 131 12.24 6.33 -10.95
N GLU A 132 10.94 6.49 -10.76
CA GLU A 132 10.37 7.61 -9.99
C GLU A 132 10.89 7.60 -8.54
N VAL A 133 10.76 6.46 -7.85
CA VAL A 133 11.20 6.32 -6.45
C VAL A 133 12.69 6.62 -6.28
N ARG A 134 13.52 6.17 -7.24
CA ARG A 134 14.98 6.45 -7.23
C ARG A 134 15.28 7.94 -7.43
N ARG A 135 14.53 8.61 -8.31
CA ARG A 135 14.69 10.04 -8.57
C ARG A 135 14.39 10.86 -7.32
N THR A 136 13.30 10.55 -6.60
CA THR A 136 12.98 11.23 -5.33
C THR A 136 14.12 11.09 -4.32
N ARG A 137 14.69 9.88 -4.16
CA ARG A 137 15.81 9.63 -3.25
C ARG A 137 17.05 10.46 -3.57
N GLN A 138 17.41 10.57 -4.85
CA GLN A 138 18.57 11.35 -5.28
C GLN A 138 18.39 12.85 -5.05
N LEU A 139 17.18 13.38 -5.23
CA LEU A 139 16.85 14.78 -4.96
C LEU A 139 16.90 15.07 -3.45
N SER A 140 16.35 14.20 -2.62
CA SER A 140 16.44 14.32 -1.16
C SER A 140 17.89 14.36 -0.67
N ALA A 141 18.74 13.45 -1.15
CA ALA A 141 20.16 13.40 -0.79
C ALA A 141 20.96 14.66 -1.21
N ARG A 142 20.61 15.28 -2.34
CA ARG A 142 21.28 16.51 -2.83
C ARG A 142 20.83 17.77 -2.11
N SER A 143 19.61 17.80 -1.57
CA SER A 143 19.04 19.00 -0.93
C SER A 143 19.60 19.31 0.46
N GLY A 144 20.53 18.50 1.00
CA GLY A 144 21.18 18.79 2.28
C GLY A 144 20.25 18.93 3.49
N ARG A 145 18.98 18.48 3.40
CA ARG A 145 18.04 18.45 4.54
C ARG A 145 18.40 17.31 5.50
N ASN A 146 19.61 17.36 6.05
CA ASN A 146 20.10 16.48 7.12
C ASN A 146 19.68 16.93 8.52
N GLY A 147 18.81 17.94 8.66
CA GLY A 147 18.34 18.39 9.98
C GLY A 147 17.19 17.56 10.59
N ALA A 148 16.42 16.83 9.78
CA ALA A 148 15.19 16.16 10.26
C ALA A 148 15.31 14.64 10.40
N HIS A 149 16.29 14.00 9.77
CA HIS A 149 16.49 12.55 9.89
C HIS A 149 17.20 12.15 11.20
N ALA A 150 18.02 13.04 11.78
CA ALA A 150 18.65 12.80 13.08
C ALA A 150 17.66 12.96 14.24
N ALA A 151 16.74 13.94 14.16
CA ALA A 151 15.82 14.26 15.25
C ALA A 151 14.82 13.13 15.56
N VAL A 152 14.32 12.40 14.56
CA VAL A 152 13.34 11.33 14.80
C VAL A 152 13.98 10.11 15.48
N SER A 153 15.28 9.88 15.30
CA SER A 153 15.99 8.80 15.98
C SER A 153 16.28 9.14 17.45
N GLU A 154 16.58 10.41 17.78
CA GLU A 154 16.79 10.85 19.17
C GLU A 154 15.48 10.96 19.97
N THR A 155 14.34 11.24 19.33
CA THR A 155 13.06 11.39 20.07
C THR A 155 12.40 10.05 20.41
N LEU A 156 12.73 8.96 19.70
CA LEU A 156 12.13 7.63 19.95
C LEU A 156 12.81 6.86 21.09
N GLU A 157 14.09 7.13 21.38
CA GLU A 157 14.78 6.53 22.54
C GLU A 157 14.30 7.11 23.88
N GLN A 158 13.65 8.28 23.89
CA GLN A 158 13.11 8.91 25.10
C GLN A 158 11.72 8.38 25.53
N TRP A 159 11.06 7.56 24.71
CA TRP A 159 9.67 7.11 24.93
C TRP A 159 9.51 5.59 25.11
N LEU A 160 10.61 4.83 25.15
CA LEU A 160 10.58 3.40 25.47
C LEU A 160 11.14 3.19 26.88
N PRO A 161 10.36 2.71 27.87
CA PRO A 161 10.93 2.28 29.13
C PRO A 161 11.81 1.04 28.90
N GLY A 162 13.02 1.07 29.45
CA GLY A 162 13.95 -0.07 29.48
C GLY A 162 13.48 -1.23 30.34
#